data_AF-A0A969PKR7-F1
#
_entry.id   AF-A0A969PKR7-F1
#
_cell.length_a   1.000
_cell.length_b   1.000
_cell.length_c   1.000
_cell.angle_alpha   90.00
_cell.angle_beta   90.00
_cell.angle_gamma   90.00
#
_symmetry.space_group_name_H-M   'P 1'
#
loop_
_entity.id
_entity.type
_entity.pdbx_description
1 polymer ?
#
loop_
_entity_poly.entity_id
_entity_poly.type
_entity_poly.pdbx_seq_one_letter_code
_entity_poly.pdbx_strand_id
1 'polypeptide(L)'
;MTQAPSQQETHYNQARASLQQALSWYSSFRRHWNYPPNLELQAAVRKDLQALKGALDKLEQKVIRIAAFGLVSRGKSSVVNALLGEKVLQTGPLHGVTQWPRSVRWTPTSGKVQVELIDTPGLDEIEGEARAAMAREVAYQADLILFIVAGDITRTEYQALCELRQSQKPLILVFNKIDLYPETDRETIYKQLQLLGTGTDKNEQALSPDEIVMVAAEPQPVPVRLEWPDGRVAEAWEAPPPQIDELKENILKILNREGRLLLAVNALSQAREAEANIARKTLEIRQSEAEAIIWKYAKYKALAVALNPIAILDLVAGMVVDLALIRALARLYGLPITSYEAGKLWRRILGSSGGLLIGEIAGSFIWGLGKSTAAATSFFESPVAWTTYASAALTQGGMAGYGAYTVGKAAQKYLEKGCSWGPLGPSLVIQEILSQVEPDTIVARLQQELLALR
;
A
#
# COMPACT_ATOMS: atom_id res chain seq x y z
N MET A 1 5.96 -38.41 0.52
CA MET A 1 5.42 -37.54 1.59
C MET A 1 5.71 -36.10 1.21
N THR A 2 4.73 -35.39 0.66
CA THR A 2 4.83 -33.95 0.39
C THR A 2 4.92 -33.22 1.72
N GLN A 3 6.07 -32.61 2.03
CA GLN A 3 6.20 -31.74 3.19
C GLN A 3 5.13 -30.64 3.09
N ALA A 4 4.44 -30.37 4.20
CA ALA A 4 3.50 -29.25 4.26
C ALA A 4 4.25 -27.96 3.86
N PRO A 5 3.67 -27.09 3.02
CA PRO A 5 4.31 -25.85 2.62
C PRO A 5 4.65 -25.03 3.85
N SER A 6 5.82 -24.38 3.86
CA SER A 6 6.17 -23.46 4.95
C SER A 6 5.14 -22.33 5.02
N GLN A 7 4.88 -21.76 6.20
CA GLN A 7 3.90 -20.65 6.34
C GLN A 7 4.16 -19.50 5.36
N GLN A 8 5.44 -19.19 5.11
CA GLN A 8 5.86 -18.19 4.12
C GLN A 8 5.45 -18.54 2.68
N GLU A 9 5.48 -19.82 2.33
CA GLU A 9 5.04 -20.29 1.02
C GLU A 9 3.53 -20.20 0.87
N THR A 10 2.78 -20.47 1.93
CA THR A 10 1.32 -20.26 1.97
C THR A 10 0.97 -18.79 1.76
N HIS A 11 1.58 -17.87 2.52
CA HIS A 11 1.37 -16.43 2.38
C HIS A 11 1.75 -15.89 1.01
N TYR A 12 2.87 -16.35 0.47
CA TYR A 12 3.30 -16.01 -0.87
C TYR A 12 2.29 -16.48 -1.94
N ASN A 13 1.76 -17.70 -1.82
CA ASN A 13 0.76 -18.24 -2.74
C ASN A 13 -0.59 -17.51 -2.62
N GLN A 14 -1.00 -17.13 -1.41
CA GLN A 14 -2.18 -16.28 -1.17
C GLN A 14 -2.02 -14.91 -1.84
N ALA A 15 -0.85 -14.27 -1.70
CA ALA A 15 -0.57 -13.00 -2.35
C ALA A 15 -0.62 -13.12 -3.88
N ARG A 16 -0.03 -14.18 -4.43
CA ARG A 16 -0.09 -14.46 -5.88
C ARG A 16 -1.52 -14.65 -6.36
N ALA A 17 -2.32 -15.44 -5.65
CA ALA A 17 -3.72 -15.67 -5.99
C ALA A 17 -4.53 -14.37 -5.95
N SER A 18 -4.30 -13.50 -4.95
CA SER A 18 -4.92 -12.18 -4.85
C SER A 18 -4.61 -11.29 -6.06
N LEU A 19 -3.32 -11.17 -6.43
CA LEU A 19 -2.89 -10.39 -7.60
C LEU A 19 -3.42 -10.96 -8.92
N GLN A 20 -3.38 -12.28 -9.10
CA GLN A 20 -3.92 -12.95 -10.29
C GLN A 20 -5.43 -12.71 -10.40
N GLN A 21 -6.17 -12.79 -9.29
CA GLN A 21 -7.59 -12.50 -9.26
C GLN A 21 -7.88 -11.04 -9.60
N ALA A 22 -7.19 -10.09 -8.98
CA ALA A 22 -7.31 -8.67 -9.27
C ALA A 22 -7.06 -8.40 -10.76
N LEU A 23 -5.95 -8.90 -11.31
CA LEU A 23 -5.61 -8.72 -12.72
C LEU A 23 -6.66 -9.38 -13.63
N SER A 24 -7.13 -10.60 -13.29
CA SER A 24 -8.18 -11.28 -14.06
C SER A 24 -9.48 -10.49 -14.07
N TRP A 25 -9.84 -9.87 -12.94
CA TRP A 25 -11.02 -9.02 -12.82
C TRP A 25 -10.89 -7.80 -13.72
N TYR A 26 -9.86 -6.97 -13.53
CA TYR A 26 -9.74 -5.74 -14.31
C TYR A 26 -9.40 -5.98 -15.81
N SER A 27 -8.79 -7.12 -16.16
CA SER A 27 -8.54 -7.50 -17.56
C SER A 27 -9.77 -8.09 -18.26
N SER A 28 -10.54 -8.96 -17.59
CA SER A 28 -11.81 -9.49 -18.11
C SER A 28 -12.88 -8.41 -18.23
N PHE A 29 -12.78 -7.37 -17.39
CA PHE A 29 -13.59 -6.16 -17.50
C PHE A 29 -13.46 -5.48 -18.87
N ARG A 30 -12.31 -5.55 -19.54
CA ARG A 30 -12.17 -5.04 -20.93
C ARG A 30 -13.09 -5.75 -21.95
N ARG A 31 -13.57 -6.97 -21.66
CA ARG A 31 -14.36 -7.78 -22.60
C ARG A 31 -15.85 -7.82 -22.28
N HIS A 32 -16.24 -7.68 -21.02
CA HIS A 32 -17.63 -7.87 -20.55
C HIS A 32 -18.33 -6.57 -20.16
N TRP A 33 -17.97 -5.49 -20.85
CA TRP A 33 -18.59 -4.22 -20.60
C TRP A 33 -20.03 -4.27 -21.14
N ASN A 34 -21.02 -4.48 -20.26
CA ASN A 34 -22.46 -4.30 -20.57
C ASN A 34 -22.82 -2.81 -20.87
N TYR A 35 -21.81 -1.96 -21.00
CA TYR A 35 -21.83 -0.56 -21.45
C TYR A 35 -20.78 -0.44 -22.57
N PRO A 36 -20.89 0.51 -23.52
CA PRO A 36 -19.94 0.62 -24.62
C PRO A 36 -18.49 0.80 -24.11
N PRO A 37 -17.48 0.26 -24.81
CA PRO A 37 -16.08 0.44 -24.45
C PRO A 37 -15.72 1.93 -24.42
N ASN A 38 -15.35 2.43 -23.24
CA ASN A 38 -14.91 3.82 -23.06
C ASN A 38 -13.38 3.90 -23.22
N LEU A 39 -12.92 4.50 -24.33
CA LEU A 39 -11.50 4.66 -24.67
C LEU A 39 -10.76 5.55 -23.65
N GLU A 40 -11.41 6.58 -23.13
CA GLU A 40 -10.87 7.48 -22.12
C GLU A 40 -10.57 6.74 -20.82
N LEU A 41 -11.51 5.90 -20.36
CA LEU A 41 -11.31 5.06 -19.18
C LEU A 41 -10.15 4.08 -19.37
N GLN A 42 -10.06 3.42 -20.54
CA GLN A 42 -8.98 2.47 -20.82
C GLN A 42 -7.60 3.15 -20.79
N ALA A 43 -7.50 4.39 -21.29
CA ALA A 43 -6.29 5.18 -21.22
C ALA A 43 -5.96 5.59 -19.77
N ALA A 44 -6.95 6.05 -19.01
CA ALA A 44 -6.79 6.54 -17.64
C ALA A 44 -6.27 5.47 -16.67
N VAL A 45 -6.72 4.22 -16.81
CA VAL A 45 -6.35 3.09 -15.93
C VAL A 45 -5.15 2.28 -16.42
N ARG A 46 -4.62 2.57 -17.63
CA ARG A 46 -3.55 1.77 -18.25
C ARG A 46 -2.31 1.66 -17.37
N LYS A 47 -1.89 2.77 -16.76
CA LYS A 47 -0.72 2.83 -15.87
C LYS A 47 -0.90 1.92 -14.65
N ASP A 48 -2.08 1.98 -14.01
CA ASP A 48 -2.37 1.18 -12.81
C ASP A 48 -2.49 -0.32 -13.13
N LEU A 49 -3.03 -0.68 -14.30
CA LEU A 49 -3.02 -2.07 -14.78
C LEU A 49 -1.60 -2.59 -15.05
N GLN A 50 -0.73 -1.74 -15.60
CA GLN A 50 0.69 -2.08 -15.77
C GLN A 50 1.38 -2.24 -14.42
N ALA A 51 1.05 -1.41 -13.42
CA ALA A 51 1.56 -1.55 -12.06
C ALA A 51 1.11 -2.88 -11.41
N LEU A 52 -0.17 -3.24 -11.52
CA LEU A 52 -0.69 -4.55 -11.04
C LEU A 52 0.02 -5.72 -11.70
N LYS A 53 0.18 -5.68 -13.02
CA LYS A 53 0.92 -6.72 -13.74
C LYS A 53 2.39 -6.76 -13.31
N GLY A 54 3.04 -5.62 -13.18
CA GLY A 54 4.42 -5.52 -12.72
C GLY A 54 4.61 -6.09 -11.32
N ALA A 55 3.67 -5.83 -10.39
CA ALA A 55 3.68 -6.40 -9.04
C ALA A 55 3.56 -7.94 -9.07
N LEU A 56 2.68 -8.48 -9.93
CA LEU A 56 2.55 -9.92 -10.12
C LEU A 56 3.82 -10.54 -10.75
N ASP A 57 4.33 -9.94 -11.82
CA ASP A 57 5.54 -10.40 -12.52
C ASP A 57 6.74 -10.41 -11.55
N LYS A 58 6.89 -9.36 -10.73
CA LYS A 58 7.93 -9.25 -9.70
C LYS A 58 7.79 -10.35 -8.65
N LEU A 59 6.56 -10.59 -8.18
CA LEU A 59 6.27 -11.68 -7.25
C LEU A 59 6.68 -13.02 -7.86
N GLU A 60 6.21 -13.34 -9.06
CA GLU A 60 6.47 -14.61 -9.76
C GLU A 60 7.96 -14.85 -10.06
N GLN A 61 8.70 -13.81 -10.41
CA GLN A 61 10.15 -13.88 -10.68
C GLN A 61 10.99 -13.98 -9.38
N LYS A 62 10.40 -13.75 -8.21
CA LYS A 62 11.09 -13.77 -6.91
C LYS A 62 12.30 -12.82 -6.86
N VAL A 63 12.15 -11.66 -7.49
CA VAL A 63 13.17 -10.60 -7.54
C VAL A 63 12.91 -9.58 -6.46
N ILE A 64 13.88 -9.42 -5.56
CA ILE A 64 13.87 -8.42 -4.50
C ILE A 64 14.72 -7.24 -4.94
N ARG A 65 14.15 -6.04 -4.88
CA ARG A 65 14.84 -4.78 -5.20
C ARG A 65 15.35 -4.14 -3.93
N ILE A 66 16.65 -3.93 -3.86
CA ILE A 66 17.30 -3.21 -2.76
C ILE A 66 17.81 -1.89 -3.31
N ALA A 67 17.30 -0.77 -2.81
CA ALA A 67 17.70 0.56 -3.26
C ALA A 67 18.64 1.23 -2.27
N ALA A 68 19.79 1.70 -2.75
CA ALA A 68 20.77 2.46 -1.98
C ALA A 68 20.49 3.96 -2.08
N PHE A 69 20.20 4.58 -0.95
CA PHE A 69 19.91 6.01 -0.79
C PHE A 69 20.91 6.66 0.17
N GLY A 70 20.98 7.99 0.15
CA GLY A 70 21.90 8.78 0.98
C GLY A 70 22.43 10.00 0.24
N LEU A 71 23.03 10.94 0.97
CA LEU A 71 23.62 12.13 0.36
C LEU A 71 24.79 11.78 -0.58
N VAL A 72 25.19 12.74 -1.39
CA VAL A 72 26.35 12.64 -2.26
C VAL A 72 27.60 12.36 -1.43
N SER A 73 28.54 11.64 -2.03
CA SER A 73 29.84 11.34 -1.41
C SER A 73 29.76 10.48 -0.13
N ARG A 74 28.61 9.90 0.22
CA ARG A 74 28.48 8.89 1.29
C ARG A 74 28.91 7.48 0.88
N GLY A 75 29.16 7.26 -0.41
CA GLY A 75 29.70 6.01 -0.96
C GLY A 75 28.63 4.99 -1.34
N LYS A 76 27.45 5.43 -1.82
CA LYS A 76 26.36 4.56 -2.29
C LYS A 76 26.83 3.56 -3.36
N SER A 77 27.41 4.07 -4.44
CA SER A 77 27.93 3.24 -5.53
C SER A 77 29.08 2.34 -5.08
N SER A 78 29.92 2.79 -4.14
CA SER A 78 30.99 1.98 -3.54
C SER A 78 30.42 0.81 -2.72
N VAL A 79 29.38 1.05 -1.91
CA VAL A 79 28.67 -0.01 -1.16
C VAL A 79 28.06 -1.03 -2.12
N VAL A 80 27.41 -0.58 -3.20
CA VAL A 80 26.84 -1.48 -4.21
C VAL A 80 27.93 -2.31 -4.91
N ASN A 81 29.04 -1.69 -5.33
CA ASN A 81 30.18 -2.41 -5.91
C ASN A 81 30.80 -3.43 -4.93
N ALA A 82 30.93 -3.07 -3.65
CA ALA A 82 31.44 -3.96 -2.63
C ALA A 82 30.53 -5.18 -2.40
N LEU A 83 29.20 -4.99 -2.42
CA LEU A 83 28.23 -6.08 -2.35
C LEU A 83 28.31 -7.02 -3.58
N LEU A 84 28.53 -6.47 -4.77
CA LEU A 84 28.75 -7.24 -5.99
C LEU A 84 30.07 -8.00 -5.98
N GLY A 85 31.10 -7.47 -5.32
CA GLY A 85 32.48 -7.96 -5.37
C GLY A 85 33.25 -7.47 -6.60
N GLU A 86 32.70 -6.53 -7.38
CA GLU A 86 33.31 -5.97 -8.59
C GLU A 86 32.93 -4.49 -8.79
N LYS A 87 33.80 -3.71 -9.45
CA LYS A 87 33.60 -2.28 -9.71
C LYS A 87 32.79 -2.05 -11.00
N VAL A 88 31.48 -2.22 -10.94
CA VAL A 88 30.56 -2.02 -12.08
C VAL A 88 30.09 -0.57 -12.20
N LEU A 89 29.77 0.05 -11.06
CA LEU A 89 29.30 1.43 -10.98
C LEU A 89 30.49 2.39 -10.89
N GLN A 90 30.35 3.56 -11.50
CA GLN A 90 31.37 4.61 -11.44
C GLN A 90 31.41 5.18 -10.03
N THR A 91 32.59 5.19 -9.41
CA THR A 91 32.85 5.83 -8.12
C THR A 91 33.87 6.96 -8.31
N GLY A 92 33.76 8.02 -7.51
CA GLY A 92 34.70 9.13 -7.59
C GLY A 92 34.41 10.24 -6.57
N PRO A 93 35.40 11.10 -6.31
CA PRO A 93 35.27 12.22 -5.37
C PRO A 93 34.47 13.40 -5.96
N LEU A 94 34.28 13.42 -7.29
CA LEU A 94 33.47 14.42 -7.96
C LEU A 94 31.98 14.16 -7.62
N HIS A 95 31.28 15.21 -7.17
CA HIS A 95 29.83 15.16 -6.99
C HIS A 95 29.14 14.84 -8.33
N GLY A 96 28.01 14.13 -8.31
CA GLY A 96 27.15 13.96 -9.48
C GLY A 96 27.50 12.82 -10.44
N VAL A 97 28.32 11.84 -10.02
CA VAL A 97 28.68 10.70 -10.88
C VAL A 97 27.46 9.84 -11.22
N THR A 98 26.55 9.62 -10.25
CA THR A 98 25.29 8.91 -10.47
C THR A 98 24.17 9.91 -10.74
N GLN A 99 23.91 10.20 -12.01
CA GLN A 99 22.83 11.12 -12.41
C GLN A 99 21.46 10.46 -12.56
N TRP A 100 21.44 9.13 -12.76
CA TRP A 100 20.23 8.33 -12.97
C TRP A 100 20.34 7.01 -12.20
N PRO A 101 19.21 6.45 -11.73
CA PRO A 101 19.20 5.16 -11.06
C PRO A 101 19.79 4.07 -11.94
N ARG A 102 20.66 3.24 -11.38
CA ARG A 102 21.26 2.10 -12.08
C ARG A 102 20.96 0.81 -11.35
N SER A 103 20.33 -0.12 -12.05
CA SER A 103 20.07 -1.48 -11.56
C SER A 103 21.18 -2.44 -11.93
N VAL A 104 21.62 -3.24 -10.96
CA VAL A 104 22.60 -4.32 -11.15
C VAL A 104 22.08 -5.58 -10.47
N ARG A 105 22.24 -6.73 -11.13
CA ARG A 105 21.79 -8.01 -10.57
C ARG A 105 22.85 -8.53 -9.60
N TRP A 106 22.43 -8.84 -8.38
CA TRP A 106 23.25 -9.48 -7.37
C TRP A 106 22.73 -10.89 -7.10
N THR A 107 23.59 -11.88 -7.27
CA THR A 107 23.27 -13.30 -7.03
C THR A 107 24.10 -13.80 -5.87
N PRO A 108 23.63 -13.67 -4.62
CA PRO A 108 24.37 -14.18 -3.48
C PRO A 108 24.45 -15.71 -3.50
N THR A 109 25.60 -16.25 -3.09
CA THR A 109 25.93 -17.70 -3.12
C THR A 109 24.92 -18.58 -2.36
N SER A 110 24.24 -18.02 -1.34
CA SER A 110 23.30 -18.73 -0.47
C SER A 110 21.88 -18.14 -0.48
N GLY A 111 21.57 -17.24 -1.41
CA GLY A 111 20.26 -16.58 -1.48
C GLY A 111 19.18 -17.47 -2.09
N LYS A 112 18.01 -17.53 -1.45
CA LYS A 112 16.80 -18.22 -1.98
C LYS A 112 16.01 -17.40 -3.01
N VAL A 113 16.43 -16.17 -3.27
CA VAL A 113 15.72 -15.14 -4.05
C VAL A 113 16.74 -14.37 -4.90
N GLN A 114 16.30 -13.87 -6.05
CA GLN A 114 17.15 -13.01 -6.89
C GLN A 114 17.14 -11.60 -6.33
N VAL A 115 18.27 -10.90 -6.40
CA VAL A 115 18.39 -9.53 -5.89
C VAL A 115 18.78 -8.59 -7.02
N GLU A 116 18.12 -7.45 -7.08
CA GLU A 116 18.44 -6.32 -7.93
C GLU A 116 18.84 -5.16 -7.01
N LEU A 117 20.12 -4.76 -7.05
CA LEU A 117 20.60 -3.59 -6.33
C LEU A 117 20.40 -2.36 -7.22
N ILE A 118 19.84 -1.29 -6.66
CA ILE A 118 19.57 -0.03 -7.36
C ILE A 118 20.42 1.05 -6.70
N ASP A 119 21.40 1.58 -7.43
CA ASP A 119 22.14 2.77 -7.02
C ASP A 119 21.35 4.01 -7.42
N THR A 120 21.19 4.97 -6.51
CA THR A 120 20.40 6.19 -6.73
C THR A 120 21.29 7.44 -6.71
N PRO A 121 20.90 8.51 -7.43
CA PRO A 121 21.52 9.82 -7.26
C PRO A 121 21.52 10.30 -5.80
N GLY A 122 22.47 11.15 -5.41
CA GLY A 122 22.49 11.67 -4.04
C GLY A 122 21.26 12.50 -3.72
N LEU A 123 20.73 12.37 -2.49
CA LEU A 123 19.46 13.01 -2.11
C LEU A 123 19.52 14.55 -2.14
N ASP A 124 20.69 15.13 -1.94
CA ASP A 124 21.01 16.56 -2.07
C ASP A 124 21.20 17.03 -3.53
N GLU A 125 21.41 16.14 -4.49
CA GLU A 125 21.42 16.47 -5.93
C GLU A 125 20.02 16.51 -6.54
N ILE A 126 19.00 16.20 -5.75
CA ILE A 126 17.59 16.14 -6.13
C ILE A 126 16.98 17.55 -6.12
N GLU A 127 17.69 18.53 -6.67
CA GLU A 127 17.09 19.82 -6.93
C GLU A 127 16.16 19.70 -8.14
N GLY A 128 14.89 20.05 -7.93
CA GLY A 128 13.83 20.03 -8.93
C GLY A 128 12.81 18.90 -8.77
N GLU A 129 11.57 19.17 -9.18
CA GLU A 129 10.42 18.27 -9.03
C GLU A 129 10.65 16.90 -9.71
N ALA A 130 11.29 16.89 -10.87
CA ALA A 130 11.53 15.68 -11.66
C ALA A 130 12.45 14.67 -10.94
N ARG A 131 13.52 15.15 -10.29
CA ARG A 131 14.42 14.27 -9.54
C ARG A 131 13.76 13.78 -8.25
N ALA A 132 12.98 14.62 -7.57
CA ALA A 132 12.29 14.22 -6.36
C ALA A 132 11.23 13.16 -6.64
N ALA A 133 10.52 13.30 -7.77
CA ALA A 133 9.61 12.27 -8.26
C ALA A 133 10.33 10.95 -8.57
N MET A 134 11.53 11.01 -9.13
CA MET A 134 12.34 9.82 -9.41
C MET A 134 12.79 9.09 -8.14
N ALA A 135 13.28 9.79 -7.12
CA ALA A 135 13.64 9.15 -5.84
C ALA A 135 12.44 8.50 -5.16
N ARG A 136 11.27 9.17 -5.18
CA ARG A 136 10.01 8.59 -4.70
C ARG A 136 9.62 7.33 -5.49
N GLU A 137 9.76 7.34 -6.80
CA GLU A 137 9.48 6.17 -7.65
C GLU A 137 10.42 5.00 -7.33
N VAL A 138 11.72 5.25 -7.14
CA VAL A 138 12.68 4.20 -6.75
C VAL A 138 12.34 3.64 -5.37
N ALA A 139 12.03 4.51 -4.39
CA ALA A 139 11.63 4.08 -3.05
C ALA A 139 10.35 3.25 -3.09
N TYR A 140 9.39 3.61 -3.94
CA TYR A 140 8.15 2.87 -4.15
C TYR A 140 8.39 1.45 -4.70
N GLN A 141 9.34 1.33 -5.64
CA GLN A 141 9.70 0.06 -6.29
C GLN A 141 10.61 -0.84 -5.44
N ALA A 142 11.33 -0.27 -4.48
CA ALA A 142 12.20 -0.99 -3.56
C ALA A 142 11.40 -1.91 -2.62
N ASP A 143 12.01 -3.03 -2.25
CA ASP A 143 11.53 -3.91 -1.19
C ASP A 143 12.32 -3.76 0.11
N LEU A 144 13.54 -3.23 0.01
CA LEU A 144 14.45 -2.93 1.11
C LEU A 144 15.26 -1.68 0.72
N ILE A 145 15.41 -0.76 1.67
CA ILE A 145 16.19 0.47 1.51
C ILE A 145 17.50 0.32 2.29
N LEU A 146 18.62 0.66 1.66
CA LEU A 146 19.89 0.89 2.34
C LEU A 146 20.08 2.40 2.42
N PHE A 147 20.00 2.98 3.61
CA PHE A 147 20.27 4.40 3.81
C PHE A 147 21.70 4.59 4.27
N ILE A 148 22.54 5.16 3.41
CA ILE A 148 23.99 5.19 3.58
C ILE A 148 24.42 6.56 4.09
N VAL A 149 25.05 6.56 5.26
CA VAL A 149 25.66 7.72 5.92
C VAL A 149 27.17 7.52 6.04
N ALA A 150 27.91 8.61 6.26
CA ALA A 150 29.35 8.55 6.47
C ALA A 150 29.72 9.54 7.57
N GLY A 151 29.52 9.10 8.81
CA GLY A 151 29.67 9.89 10.04
C GLY A 151 28.37 9.97 10.83
N ASP A 152 28.34 10.89 11.80
CA ASP A 152 27.11 11.27 12.50
C ASP A 152 26.08 11.85 11.51
N ILE A 153 24.80 11.63 11.79
CA ILE A 153 23.73 12.01 10.88
C ILE A 153 23.53 13.53 10.89
N THR A 154 23.60 14.14 9.72
CA THR A 154 23.28 15.56 9.58
C THR A 154 21.77 15.79 9.61
N ARG A 155 21.33 17.02 9.87
CA ARG A 155 19.90 17.39 9.81
C ARG A 155 19.27 17.06 8.46
N THR A 156 19.99 17.29 7.36
CA THR A 156 19.53 17.00 6.00
C THR A 156 19.36 15.50 5.78
N GLU A 157 20.31 14.69 6.26
CA GLU A 157 20.20 13.22 6.21
C GLU A 157 19.04 12.72 7.06
N TYR A 158 18.83 13.30 8.25
CA TYR A 158 17.70 12.94 9.11
C TYR A 158 16.35 13.23 8.43
N GLN A 159 16.20 14.42 7.83
CA GLN A 159 14.98 14.76 7.07
C GLN A 159 14.75 13.79 5.91
N ALA A 160 15.80 13.49 5.15
CA ALA A 160 15.71 12.55 4.04
C ALA A 160 15.37 11.11 4.51
N LEU A 161 15.89 10.70 5.67
CA LEU A 161 15.55 9.44 6.32
C LEU A 161 14.06 9.42 6.71
N CYS A 162 13.55 10.48 7.35
CA CYS A 162 12.13 10.61 7.70
C CYS A 162 11.23 10.56 6.46
N GLU A 163 11.60 11.24 5.37
CA GLU A 163 10.86 11.17 4.10
C GLU A 163 10.84 9.76 3.51
N LEU A 164 11.98 9.06 3.52
CA LEU A 164 12.04 7.68 3.04
C LEU A 164 11.24 6.73 3.92
N ARG A 165 11.16 6.94 5.24
CA ARG A 165 10.31 6.14 6.13
C ARG A 165 8.83 6.24 5.79
N GLN A 166 8.37 7.34 5.17
CA GLN A 166 6.98 7.46 4.69
C GLN A 166 6.64 6.42 3.60
N SER A 167 7.65 5.87 2.91
CA SER A 167 7.45 4.78 1.94
C SER A 167 7.11 3.43 2.59
N GLN A 168 7.22 3.32 3.91
CA GLN A 168 6.89 2.14 4.71
C GLN A 168 7.63 0.88 4.23
N LYS A 169 8.89 1.08 3.84
CA LYS A 169 9.79 0.01 3.41
C LYS A 169 10.78 -0.33 4.53
N PRO A 170 11.18 -1.60 4.63
CA PRO A 170 12.33 -2.00 5.43
C PRO A 170 13.54 -1.13 5.13
N LEU A 171 14.25 -0.72 6.17
CA LEU A 171 15.40 0.17 6.06
C LEU A 171 16.54 -0.36 6.90
N ILE A 172 17.72 -0.47 6.28
CA ILE A 172 18.99 -0.69 6.97
C ILE A 172 19.79 0.61 6.87
N LEU A 173 20.17 1.14 8.01
CA LEU A 173 21.08 2.28 8.11
C LEU A 173 22.52 1.76 8.00
N VAL A 174 23.22 2.19 6.97
CA VAL A 174 24.59 1.76 6.67
C VAL A 174 25.53 2.90 7.01
N PHE A 175 26.28 2.77 8.11
CA PHE A 175 27.36 3.67 8.46
C PHE A 175 28.61 3.27 7.68
N ASN A 176 28.84 3.96 6.56
CA ASN A 176 29.97 3.73 5.67
C ASN A 176 31.20 4.60 6.04
N LYS A 177 32.36 4.23 5.49
CA LYS A 177 33.66 4.89 5.68
C LYS A 177 34.17 4.80 7.12
N ILE A 178 33.87 3.69 7.80
CA ILE A 178 34.33 3.50 9.18
C ILE A 178 35.86 3.54 9.28
N ASP A 179 36.58 3.17 8.23
CA ASP A 179 38.04 3.22 8.13
C ASP A 179 38.63 4.61 8.45
N LEU A 180 37.85 5.68 8.27
CA LEU A 180 38.27 7.06 8.55
C LEU A 180 38.20 7.46 10.03
N TYR A 181 37.58 6.62 10.86
CA TYR A 181 37.33 6.92 12.27
C TYR A 181 38.14 5.97 13.17
N PRO A 182 38.69 6.46 14.29
CA PRO A 182 39.14 5.61 15.40
C PRO A 182 37.98 4.78 15.97
N GLU A 183 38.30 3.64 16.60
CA GLU A 183 37.30 2.73 17.19
C GLU A 183 36.36 3.42 18.19
N THR A 184 36.90 4.26 19.07
CA THR A 184 36.12 5.04 20.05
C THR A 184 35.07 5.95 19.40
N ASP A 185 35.43 6.55 18.28
CA ASP A 185 34.57 7.50 17.57
C ASP A 185 33.49 6.74 16.80
N ARG A 186 33.85 5.58 16.20
CA ARG A 186 32.89 4.67 15.55
C ARG A 186 31.81 4.23 16.53
N GLU A 187 32.19 3.80 17.73
CA GLU A 187 31.25 3.37 18.76
C GLU A 187 30.34 4.52 19.22
N THR A 188 30.89 5.72 19.34
CA THR A 188 30.13 6.91 19.75
C THR A 188 29.07 7.25 18.70
N ILE A 189 29.47 7.31 17.43
CA ILE A 189 28.55 7.54 16.31
C ILE A 189 27.49 6.44 16.25
N TYR A 190 27.90 5.17 16.35
CA TYR A 190 26.97 4.04 16.35
C TYR A 190 25.91 4.15 17.44
N LYS A 191 26.29 4.51 18.68
CA LYS A 191 25.35 4.77 19.78
C LYS A 191 24.41 5.94 19.48
N GLN A 192 24.90 7.01 18.86
CA GLN A 192 24.05 8.14 18.44
C GLN A 192 23.02 7.72 17.38
N LEU A 193 23.44 6.92 16.40
CA LEU A 193 22.55 6.41 15.34
C LEU A 193 21.46 5.48 15.92
N GLN A 194 21.76 4.72 16.98
CA GLN A 194 20.76 3.90 17.69
C GLN A 194 19.69 4.74 18.41
N LEU A 195 20.00 5.98 18.79
CA LEU A 195 19.05 6.89 19.44
C LEU A 195 18.15 7.61 18.41
N LEU A 196 18.35 7.41 17.11
CA LEU A 196 17.48 8.00 16.10
C LEU A 196 16.06 7.44 16.21
N GLY A 197 15.09 8.34 16.29
CA GLY A 197 13.68 8.03 16.49
C GLY A 197 13.25 7.91 17.96
N THR A 198 14.14 8.05 18.97
CA THR A 198 13.72 8.00 20.39
C THR A 198 13.19 9.34 20.92
N GLY A 199 13.36 10.45 20.18
CA GLY A 199 13.49 11.77 20.79
C GLY A 199 12.44 12.84 20.49
N THR A 200 11.54 12.69 19.50
CA THR A 200 10.71 13.85 19.08
C THR A 200 9.24 13.59 18.78
N ASP A 201 8.81 12.36 18.48
CA ASP A 201 7.39 12.04 18.31
C ASP A 201 7.05 10.68 18.92
N LYS A 202 5.92 10.57 19.62
CA LYS A 202 5.46 9.31 20.27
C LYS A 202 5.19 8.16 19.28
N ASN A 203 5.28 8.43 17.98
CA ASN A 203 5.04 7.50 16.89
C ASN A 203 6.33 7.06 16.16
N GLU A 204 7.49 7.64 16.47
CA GLU A 204 8.75 7.18 15.90
C GLU A 204 9.37 6.14 16.84
N GLN A 205 9.58 4.92 16.32
CA GLN A 205 10.31 3.88 17.05
C GLN A 205 11.81 4.00 16.72
N ALA A 206 12.63 3.75 17.74
CA ALA A 206 14.08 3.69 17.64
C ALA A 206 14.52 2.62 16.63
N LEU A 207 15.58 2.91 15.86
CA LEU A 207 16.24 1.88 15.06
C LEU A 207 16.81 0.81 15.99
N SER A 208 16.57 -0.46 15.66
CA SER A 208 17.18 -1.56 16.39
C SER A 208 18.66 -1.72 16.02
N PRO A 209 19.47 -2.28 16.92
CA PRO A 209 20.88 -2.57 16.62
C PRO A 209 21.06 -3.39 15.33
N ASP A 210 20.16 -4.34 15.07
CA ASP A 210 20.17 -5.19 13.86
C ASP A 210 19.84 -4.41 12.56
N GLU A 211 19.35 -3.16 12.64
CA GLU A 211 19.06 -2.30 11.48
C GLU A 211 20.20 -1.32 11.17
N ILE A 212 21.27 -1.29 11.97
CA ILE A 212 22.43 -0.42 11.78
C ILE A 212 23.65 -1.27 11.52
N VAL A 213 24.33 -1.05 10.39
CA VAL A 213 25.53 -1.81 10.02
C VAL A 213 26.70 -0.88 9.73
N MET A 214 27.88 -1.23 10.23
CA MET A 214 29.12 -0.50 10.00
C MET A 214 29.89 -1.11 8.83
N VAL A 215 30.30 -0.30 7.86
CA VAL A 215 31.00 -0.78 6.65
C VAL A 215 32.13 0.15 6.21
N ALA A 216 33.13 -0.42 5.54
CA ALA A 216 34.11 0.33 4.76
C ALA A 216 34.11 -0.24 3.34
N ALA A 217 33.24 0.32 2.48
CA ALA A 217 33.02 -0.25 1.15
C ALA A 217 34.19 -0.02 0.17
N GLU A 218 34.92 1.07 0.33
CA GLU A 218 36.12 1.39 -0.45
C GLU A 218 37.14 2.05 0.50
N PRO A 219 37.86 1.25 1.32
CA PRO A 219 38.79 1.76 2.32
C PRO A 219 39.90 2.59 1.67
N GLN A 220 40.37 3.63 2.36
CA GLN A 220 41.49 4.41 1.86
C GLN A 220 42.79 3.57 1.77
N PRO A 221 43.60 3.76 0.70
CA PRO A 221 44.90 3.13 0.62
C PRO A 221 45.77 3.53 1.81
N VAL A 222 46.44 2.54 2.41
CA VAL A 222 47.36 2.73 3.54
C VAL A 222 48.80 2.55 3.07
N PRO A 223 49.74 3.36 3.59
CA PRO A 223 51.16 3.16 3.29
C PRO A 223 51.66 1.92 4.03
N VAL A 224 52.23 0.97 3.29
CA VAL A 224 52.82 -0.26 3.81
C VAL A 224 54.31 -0.30 3.50
N ARG A 225 55.07 -0.91 4.41
CA ARG A 225 56.49 -1.18 4.23
C ARG A 225 56.66 -2.60 3.70
N LEU A 226 57.14 -2.73 2.48
CA LEU A 226 57.50 -4.01 1.87
C LEU A 226 58.94 -4.35 2.26
N GLU A 227 59.12 -5.52 2.88
CA GLU A 227 60.44 -6.07 3.19
C GLU A 227 60.63 -7.38 2.42
N TRP A 228 61.66 -7.44 1.57
CA TRP A 228 61.99 -8.63 0.79
C TRP A 228 62.93 -9.56 1.58
N PRO A 229 62.98 -10.87 1.25
CA PRO A 229 63.87 -11.83 1.93
C PRO A 229 65.36 -11.49 1.89
N ASP A 230 65.78 -10.59 1.01
CA ASP A 230 67.15 -10.10 0.88
C ASP A 230 67.43 -8.81 1.69
N GLY A 231 66.48 -8.37 2.51
CA GLY A 231 66.59 -7.19 3.39
C GLY A 231 66.34 -5.85 2.69
N ARG A 232 65.95 -5.86 1.40
CA ARG A 232 65.49 -4.63 0.74
C ARG A 232 64.18 -4.15 1.36
N VAL A 233 64.00 -2.83 1.39
CA VAL A 233 62.80 -2.18 1.93
C VAL A 233 62.28 -1.17 0.92
N ALA A 234 60.97 -1.14 0.71
CA ALA A 234 60.30 -0.08 -0.03
C ALA A 234 58.99 0.33 0.64
N GLU A 235 58.54 1.54 0.37
CA GLU A 235 57.19 2.00 0.70
C GLU A 235 56.28 1.75 -0.50
N ALA A 236 55.11 1.16 -0.25
CA ALA A 236 54.07 0.97 -1.24
C ALA A 236 52.72 1.39 -0.65
N TRP A 237 51.77 1.73 -1.51
CA TRP A 237 50.39 1.96 -1.10
C TRP A 237 49.58 0.69 -1.37
N GLU A 238 48.97 0.15 -0.33
CA GLU A 238 48.10 -1.01 -0.41
C GLU A 238 46.67 -0.59 -0.11
N ALA A 239 45.72 -1.03 -0.93
CA ALA A 239 44.30 -0.78 -0.70
C ALA A 239 43.73 -1.96 0.12
N PRO A 240 43.30 -1.73 1.38
CA PRO A 240 42.68 -2.79 2.17
C PRO A 240 41.43 -3.33 1.48
N PRO A 241 41.10 -4.62 1.65
CA PRO A 241 39.88 -5.19 1.10
C PRO A 241 38.64 -4.50 1.72
N PRO A 242 37.53 -4.38 0.96
CA PRO A 242 36.26 -3.86 1.49
C PRO A 242 35.79 -4.63 2.72
N GLN A 243 35.34 -3.89 3.74
CA GLN A 243 34.70 -4.45 4.93
C GLN A 243 33.18 -4.34 4.74
N ILE A 244 32.57 -5.39 4.16
CA ILE A 244 31.15 -5.40 3.77
C ILE A 244 30.38 -6.64 4.24
N ASP A 245 31.07 -7.60 4.87
CA ASP A 245 30.52 -8.92 5.18
C ASP A 245 29.34 -8.83 6.15
N GLU A 246 29.41 -7.96 7.16
CA GLU A 246 28.30 -7.74 8.10
C GLU A 246 27.02 -7.29 7.38
N LEU A 247 27.13 -6.35 6.42
CA LEU A 247 25.98 -5.89 5.63
C LEU A 247 25.44 -7.01 4.76
N LYS A 248 26.35 -7.76 4.12
CA LYS A 248 25.99 -8.89 3.27
C LYS A 248 25.25 -9.97 4.07
N GLU A 249 25.76 -10.33 5.25
CA GLU A 249 25.14 -11.31 6.14
C GLU A 249 23.79 -10.83 6.66
N ASN A 250 23.67 -9.56 7.04
CA ASN A 250 22.41 -9.00 7.52
C ASN A 250 21.34 -8.99 6.42
N ILE A 251 21.70 -8.54 5.20
CA ILE A 251 20.81 -8.65 4.04
C ILE A 251 20.41 -10.12 3.83
N LEU A 252 21.38 -11.05 3.82
CA LEU A 252 21.07 -12.48 3.63
C LEU A 252 20.19 -13.07 4.73
N LYS A 253 20.38 -12.66 5.99
CA LYS A 253 19.52 -13.03 7.12
C LYS A 253 18.08 -12.60 6.86
N ILE A 254 17.88 -11.33 6.47
CA ILE A 254 16.55 -10.78 6.14
C ILE A 254 15.95 -11.50 4.91
N LEU A 255 16.72 -11.68 3.84
CA LEU A 255 16.22 -12.31 2.61
C LEU A 255 15.85 -13.78 2.82
N ASN A 256 16.65 -14.53 3.61
CA ASN A 256 16.40 -15.94 3.87
C ASN A 256 15.32 -16.17 4.93
N ARG A 257 15.18 -15.27 5.91
CA ARG A 257 14.12 -15.32 6.94
C ARG A 257 12.81 -14.74 6.43
N GLU A 258 12.80 -13.65 5.68
CA GLU A 258 11.60 -12.85 5.43
C GLU A 258 11.40 -12.46 3.95
N GLY A 259 12.35 -12.77 3.04
CA GLY A 259 12.34 -12.25 1.67
C GLY A 259 11.06 -12.53 0.86
N ARG A 260 10.44 -13.71 1.01
CA ARG A 260 9.16 -14.03 0.34
C ARG A 260 7.99 -13.25 0.93
N LEU A 261 7.99 -13.04 2.24
CA LEU A 261 6.98 -12.28 2.96
C LEU A 261 7.06 -10.80 2.56
N LEU A 262 8.27 -10.25 2.52
CA LEU A 262 8.57 -8.90 2.04
C LEU A 262 8.04 -8.67 0.62
N LEU A 263 8.36 -9.59 -0.29
CA LEU A 263 7.91 -9.52 -1.67
C LEU A 263 6.38 -9.59 -1.77
N ALA A 264 5.74 -10.47 -1.00
CA ALA A 264 4.29 -10.62 -0.96
C ALA A 264 3.59 -9.36 -0.43
N VAL A 265 4.01 -8.83 0.73
CA VAL A 265 3.42 -7.64 1.34
C VAL A 265 3.60 -6.42 0.45
N ASN A 266 4.78 -6.23 -0.15
CA ASN A 266 5.03 -5.12 -1.07
C ASN A 266 4.16 -5.21 -2.33
N ALA A 267 4.09 -6.39 -2.95
CA ALA A 267 3.27 -6.60 -4.14
C ALA A 267 1.77 -6.36 -3.85
N LEU A 268 1.28 -6.80 -2.68
CA LEU A 268 -0.10 -6.56 -2.25
C LEU A 268 -0.36 -5.07 -1.92
N SER A 269 0.61 -4.38 -1.34
CA SER A 269 0.48 -2.93 -1.06
C SER A 269 0.38 -2.12 -2.36
N GLN A 270 1.24 -2.43 -3.34
CA GLN A 270 1.17 -1.85 -4.68
C GLN A 270 -0.15 -2.18 -5.37
N ALA A 271 -0.63 -3.43 -5.25
CA ALA A 271 -1.91 -3.82 -5.79
C ALA A 271 -3.07 -3.03 -5.19
N ARG A 272 -3.10 -2.89 -3.86
CA ARG A 272 -4.12 -2.12 -3.14
C ARG A 272 -4.21 -0.69 -3.63
N GLU A 273 -3.07 -0.03 -3.84
CA GLU A 273 -3.02 1.35 -4.34
C GLU A 273 -3.49 1.46 -5.79
N ALA A 274 -3.02 0.55 -6.66
CA ALA A 274 -3.46 0.49 -8.04
C ALA A 274 -4.97 0.24 -8.16
N GLU A 275 -5.53 -0.68 -7.36
CA GLU A 275 -6.99 -0.92 -7.31
C GLU A 275 -7.78 0.32 -6.87
N ALA A 276 -7.30 1.02 -5.84
CA ALA A 276 -7.94 2.25 -5.38
C ALA A 276 -7.90 3.36 -6.44
N ASN A 277 -6.78 3.49 -7.15
CA ASN A 277 -6.65 4.46 -8.26
C ASN A 277 -7.57 4.09 -9.44
N ILE A 278 -7.66 2.82 -9.80
CA ILE A 278 -8.58 2.34 -10.84
C ILE A 278 -10.03 2.65 -10.46
N ALA A 279 -10.43 2.32 -9.23
CA ALA A 279 -11.78 2.57 -8.73
C ALA A 279 -12.13 4.06 -8.75
N ARG A 280 -11.22 4.92 -8.27
CA ARG A 280 -11.40 6.38 -8.27
C ARG A 280 -11.57 6.95 -9.67
N LYS A 281 -10.64 6.64 -10.59
CA LYS A 281 -10.71 7.11 -11.99
C LYS A 281 -11.97 6.61 -12.70
N THR A 282 -12.38 5.36 -12.42
CA THR A 282 -13.62 4.80 -12.97
C THR A 282 -14.84 5.57 -12.48
N LEU A 283 -14.87 5.93 -11.19
CA LEU A 283 -15.94 6.71 -10.59
C LEU A 283 -16.01 8.12 -11.16
N GLU A 284 -14.87 8.81 -11.31
CA GLU A 284 -14.78 10.15 -11.89
C GLU A 284 -15.33 10.17 -13.33
N ILE A 285 -14.86 9.25 -14.17
CA ILE A 285 -15.29 9.16 -15.58
C ILE A 285 -16.77 8.77 -15.69
N ARG A 286 -17.31 8.01 -14.74
CA ARG A 286 -18.69 7.50 -14.75
C ARG A 286 -19.64 8.17 -13.79
N GLN A 287 -19.28 9.35 -13.30
CA GLN A 287 -20.06 10.01 -12.26
C GLN A 287 -21.51 10.26 -12.70
N SER A 288 -21.74 10.61 -13.97
CA SER A 288 -23.08 10.84 -14.53
C SER A 288 -23.92 9.56 -14.62
N GLU A 289 -23.31 8.45 -15.04
CA GLU A 289 -23.96 7.13 -15.08
C GLU A 289 -24.32 6.65 -13.67
N ALA A 290 -23.42 6.86 -12.70
CA ALA A 290 -23.65 6.53 -11.30
C ALA A 290 -24.82 7.35 -10.73
N GLU A 291 -24.85 8.65 -11.00
CA GLU A 291 -25.91 9.56 -10.59
C GLU A 291 -27.27 9.11 -11.13
N ALA A 292 -27.32 8.73 -12.41
CA ALA A 292 -28.53 8.21 -13.04
C ALA A 292 -29.03 6.92 -12.38
N ILE A 293 -28.11 6.01 -12.02
CA ILE A 293 -28.46 4.78 -11.27
C ILE A 293 -29.02 5.14 -9.88
N ILE A 294 -28.36 6.03 -9.13
CA ILE A 294 -28.82 6.43 -7.79
C ILE A 294 -30.24 7.00 -7.88
N TRP A 295 -30.49 7.93 -8.80
CA TRP A 295 -31.82 8.51 -8.98
C TRP A 295 -32.88 7.50 -9.43
N LYS A 296 -32.51 6.53 -10.28
CA LYS A 296 -33.42 5.46 -10.71
C LYS A 296 -33.90 4.63 -9.52
N TYR A 297 -32.97 4.18 -8.67
CA TYR A 297 -33.33 3.38 -7.50
C TYR A 297 -33.97 4.21 -6.38
N ALA A 298 -33.62 5.50 -6.24
CA ALA A 298 -34.32 6.42 -5.35
C ALA A 298 -35.81 6.58 -5.74
N LYS A 299 -36.10 6.71 -7.05
CA LYS A 299 -37.49 6.72 -7.56
C LYS A 299 -38.21 5.39 -7.28
N TYR A 300 -37.54 4.26 -7.47
CA TYR A 300 -38.13 2.95 -7.16
C TYR A 300 -38.42 2.79 -5.67
N LYS A 301 -37.54 3.26 -4.79
CA LYS A 301 -37.77 3.23 -3.34
C LYS A 301 -38.92 4.14 -2.94
N ALA A 302 -38.95 5.37 -3.49
CA ALA A 302 -40.03 6.32 -3.26
C ALA A 302 -41.39 5.74 -3.66
N LEU A 303 -41.45 5.08 -4.83
CA LEU A 303 -42.67 4.45 -5.32
C LEU A 303 -43.08 3.24 -4.47
N ALA A 304 -42.13 2.38 -4.11
CA ALA A 304 -42.40 1.20 -3.29
C ALA A 304 -43.00 1.57 -1.92
N VAL A 305 -42.46 2.60 -1.28
CA VAL A 305 -42.95 3.12 0.02
C VAL A 305 -44.27 3.87 -0.13
N ALA A 306 -44.48 4.60 -1.23
CA ALA A 306 -45.74 5.33 -1.44
C ALA A 306 -46.94 4.40 -1.76
N LEU A 307 -46.71 3.25 -2.38
CA LEU A 307 -47.77 2.36 -2.87
C LEU A 307 -48.13 1.21 -1.94
N ASN A 308 -47.35 0.92 -0.89
CA ASN A 308 -47.59 -0.25 -0.05
C ASN A 308 -48.26 0.15 1.28
N PRO A 309 -49.48 -0.36 1.57
CA PRO A 309 -50.24 0.00 2.78
C PRO A 309 -49.79 -0.78 4.03
N ILE A 310 -48.90 -1.78 3.92
CA ILE A 310 -48.48 -2.63 5.04
C ILE A 310 -47.04 -2.29 5.45
N ALA A 311 -46.91 -1.63 6.60
CA ALA A 311 -45.67 -1.10 7.14
C ALA A 311 -44.51 -2.11 7.29
N ILE A 312 -44.81 -3.39 7.50
CA ILE A 312 -43.78 -4.45 7.65
C ILE A 312 -43.22 -4.89 6.29
N LEU A 313 -44.04 -4.88 5.22
CA LEU A 313 -43.61 -5.20 3.86
C LEU A 313 -42.74 -4.08 3.26
N ASP A 314 -42.94 -2.83 3.68
CA ASP A 314 -42.13 -1.67 3.27
C ASP A 314 -40.66 -1.81 3.64
N LEU A 315 -40.40 -2.42 4.80
CA LEU A 315 -39.04 -2.59 5.31
C LEU A 315 -38.22 -3.54 4.45
N VAL A 316 -38.81 -4.69 4.09
CA VAL A 316 -38.13 -5.71 3.29
C VAL A 316 -37.96 -5.24 1.84
N ALA A 317 -39.00 -4.63 1.26
CA ALA A 317 -38.95 -4.09 -0.09
C ALA A 317 -37.92 -2.95 -0.21
N GLY A 318 -37.89 -2.02 0.76
CA GLY A 318 -36.92 -0.92 0.79
C GLY A 318 -35.48 -1.40 0.93
N MET A 319 -35.22 -2.43 1.75
CA MET A 319 -33.90 -3.04 1.88
C MET A 319 -33.45 -3.70 0.57
N VAL A 320 -34.35 -4.42 -0.12
CA VAL A 320 -34.04 -5.05 -1.42
C VAL A 320 -33.64 -4.00 -2.47
N VAL A 321 -34.31 -2.86 -2.50
CA VAL A 321 -33.99 -1.74 -3.41
C VAL A 321 -32.60 -1.16 -3.09
N ASP A 322 -32.27 -0.93 -1.82
CA ASP A 322 -30.95 -0.43 -1.41
C ASP A 322 -29.82 -1.42 -1.76
N LEU A 323 -30.02 -2.71 -1.54
CA LEU A 323 -29.05 -3.75 -1.92
C LEU A 323 -28.88 -3.83 -3.44
N ALA A 324 -29.97 -3.70 -4.19
CA ALA A 324 -29.95 -3.67 -5.65
C ALA A 324 -29.23 -2.42 -6.18
N LEU A 325 -29.42 -1.26 -5.56
CA LEU A 325 -28.69 -0.03 -5.85
C LEU A 325 -27.18 -0.22 -5.64
N ILE A 326 -26.77 -0.72 -4.48
CA ILE A 326 -25.35 -0.98 -4.17
C ILE A 326 -24.74 -1.94 -5.21
N ARG A 327 -25.46 -3.01 -5.57
CA ARG A 327 -24.99 -3.97 -6.57
C ARG A 327 -24.95 -3.39 -7.98
N ALA A 328 -25.87 -2.49 -8.34
CA ALA A 328 -25.85 -1.80 -9.62
C ALA A 328 -24.66 -0.84 -9.73
N LEU A 329 -24.38 -0.06 -8.67
CA LEU A 329 -23.19 0.79 -8.59
C LEU A 329 -21.90 -0.02 -8.63
N ALA A 330 -21.84 -1.13 -7.90
CA ALA A 330 -20.70 -2.03 -7.93
C ALA A 330 -20.43 -2.57 -9.34
N ARG A 331 -21.48 -2.99 -10.06
CA ARG A 331 -21.36 -3.42 -11.46
C ARG A 331 -20.89 -2.29 -12.38
N LEU A 332 -21.35 -1.06 -12.15
CA LEU A 332 -20.92 0.10 -12.92
C LEU A 332 -19.41 0.36 -12.80
N TYR A 333 -18.87 0.22 -11.58
CA TYR A 333 -17.45 0.39 -11.27
C TYR A 333 -16.61 -0.85 -11.53
N GLY A 334 -17.26 -1.93 -11.91
CA GLY A 334 -16.64 -3.20 -12.20
C GLY A 334 -16.13 -4.00 -11.00
N LEU A 335 -16.80 -3.83 -9.87
CA LEU A 335 -16.49 -4.52 -8.62
C LEU A 335 -17.45 -5.73 -8.46
N PRO A 336 -16.93 -6.97 -8.37
CA PRO A 336 -17.77 -8.15 -8.24
C PRO A 336 -18.30 -8.29 -6.80
N ILE A 337 -19.43 -7.65 -6.52
CA ILE A 337 -20.08 -7.70 -5.20
C ILE A 337 -21.21 -8.74 -5.20
N THR A 338 -21.11 -9.72 -4.30
CA THR A 338 -22.19 -10.67 -4.00
C THR A 338 -23.31 -10.00 -3.19
N SER A 339 -24.52 -10.57 -3.18
CA SER A 339 -25.63 -10.03 -2.39
C SER A 339 -25.30 -9.99 -0.88
N TYR A 340 -24.51 -10.96 -0.39
CA TYR A 340 -24.05 -10.99 1.00
C TYR A 340 -23.11 -9.82 1.33
N GLU A 341 -22.14 -9.55 0.46
CA GLU A 341 -21.17 -8.47 0.63
C GLU A 341 -21.83 -7.09 0.52
N ALA A 342 -22.81 -6.94 -0.39
CA ALA A 342 -23.65 -5.74 -0.47
C ALA A 342 -24.39 -5.49 0.86
N GLY A 343 -24.89 -6.55 1.50
CA GLY A 343 -25.51 -6.48 2.83
C GLY A 343 -24.54 -6.03 3.93
N LYS A 344 -23.30 -6.55 3.92
CA LYS A 344 -22.25 -6.12 4.86
C LYS A 344 -21.89 -4.65 4.67
N LEU A 345 -21.77 -4.20 3.43
CA LEU A 345 -21.53 -2.79 3.09
C LEU A 345 -22.68 -1.90 3.57
N TRP A 346 -23.93 -2.27 3.27
CA TRP A 346 -25.09 -1.52 3.69
C TRP A 346 -25.13 -1.32 5.22
N ARG A 347 -24.86 -2.38 6.02
CA ARG A 347 -24.76 -2.27 7.48
C ARG A 347 -23.63 -1.34 7.94
N ARG A 348 -22.48 -1.35 7.27
CA ARG A 348 -21.37 -0.44 7.57
C ARG A 348 -21.71 1.01 7.25
N ILE A 349 -22.37 1.26 6.11
CA ILE A 349 -22.84 2.61 5.75
C ILE A 349 -23.76 3.14 6.85
N LEU A 350 -24.73 2.33 7.30
CA LEU A 350 -25.64 2.70 8.38
C LEU A 350 -24.93 2.95 9.73
N GLY A 351 -23.94 2.13 10.07
CA GLY A 351 -23.18 2.30 11.31
C GLY A 351 -22.18 3.46 11.29
N SER A 352 -21.62 3.79 10.12
CA SER A 352 -20.56 4.81 9.96
C SER A 352 -21.07 6.21 9.64
N SER A 353 -22.32 6.35 9.20
CA SER A 353 -22.93 7.64 8.81
C SER A 353 -23.41 8.49 10.00
N GLY A 354 -22.97 8.20 11.23
CA GLY A 354 -23.19 9.04 12.42
C GLY A 354 -24.66 9.43 12.65
N GLY A 355 -25.51 8.49 13.07
CA GLY A 355 -26.86 8.77 13.62
C GLY A 355 -27.92 9.35 12.67
N LEU A 356 -27.55 10.09 11.62
CA LEU A 356 -28.47 10.80 10.73
C LEU A 356 -29.26 9.85 9.82
N LEU A 357 -28.61 8.85 9.21
CA LEU A 357 -29.32 7.80 8.45
C LEU A 357 -30.14 6.88 9.36
N ILE A 358 -29.67 6.65 10.59
CA ILE A 358 -30.40 5.88 11.60
C ILE A 358 -31.65 6.65 12.05
N GLY A 359 -31.59 7.98 12.16
CA GLY A 359 -32.72 8.83 12.54
C GLY A 359 -33.84 8.88 11.49
N GLU A 360 -33.51 8.90 10.20
CA GLU A 360 -34.52 8.85 9.12
C GLU A 360 -35.16 7.46 8.98
N ILE A 361 -34.36 6.40 9.13
CA ILE A 361 -34.85 5.02 9.11
C ILE A 361 -35.69 4.76 10.38
N ALA A 362 -35.21 5.16 11.56
CA ALA A 362 -35.94 5.06 12.83
C ALA A 362 -37.21 5.92 12.86
N GLY A 363 -37.20 7.08 12.20
CA GLY A 363 -38.38 7.92 11.98
C GLY A 363 -39.47 7.17 11.21
N SER A 364 -39.12 6.39 10.18
CA SER A 364 -40.11 5.51 9.53
C SER A 364 -40.51 4.31 10.40
N PHE A 365 -39.59 3.74 11.18
CA PHE A 365 -39.88 2.64 12.12
C PHE A 365 -40.87 3.02 13.22
N ILE A 366 -40.75 4.21 13.81
CA ILE A 366 -41.59 4.66 14.94
C ILE A 366 -42.98 5.12 14.46
N TRP A 367 -43.07 5.73 13.28
CA TRP A 367 -44.36 6.18 12.73
C TRP A 367 -45.14 5.08 11.98
N GLY A 368 -44.48 4.00 11.56
CA GLY A 368 -45.12 2.83 10.92
C GLY A 368 -45.89 1.94 11.90
N LEU A 369 -45.44 1.80 13.15
CA LEU A 369 -46.12 1.02 14.19
C LEU A 369 -47.38 1.72 14.73
N GLY A 370 -47.48 3.04 14.61
CA GLY A 370 -48.61 3.83 15.13
C GLY A 370 -49.81 3.97 14.17
N LYS A 371 -49.70 3.56 12.90
CA LYS A 371 -50.70 3.89 11.85
C LYS A 371 -51.44 2.71 11.24
N SER A 372 -50.99 1.47 11.43
CA SER A 372 -51.66 0.28 10.89
C SER A 372 -53.08 0.06 11.45
N THR A 373 -53.43 0.70 12.57
CA THR A 373 -54.74 0.58 13.22
C THR A 373 -55.75 1.66 12.87
N ALA A 374 -55.33 2.86 12.43
CA ALA A 374 -56.26 3.98 12.17
C ALA A 374 -56.62 4.16 10.68
N ALA A 375 -55.72 3.82 9.76
CA ALA A 375 -55.95 3.96 8.32
C ALA A 375 -56.71 2.76 7.72
N ALA A 376 -56.47 1.54 8.22
CA ALA A 376 -57.15 0.34 7.72
C ALA A 376 -58.66 0.33 8.01
N THR A 377 -59.10 1.04 9.06
CA THR A 377 -60.51 1.10 9.49
C THR A 377 -61.30 2.22 8.80
N SER A 378 -60.65 3.31 8.36
CA SER A 378 -61.30 4.49 7.76
C SER A 378 -61.24 4.54 6.24
N PHE A 379 -60.51 3.63 5.59
CA PHE A 379 -60.24 3.62 4.14
C PHE A 379 -61.50 3.47 3.28
N PHE A 380 -62.54 2.82 3.80
CA PHE A 380 -63.79 2.57 3.08
C PHE A 380 -64.91 3.56 3.40
N GLU A 381 -64.72 4.47 4.37
CA GLU A 381 -65.81 5.27 4.95
C GLU A 381 -65.84 6.73 4.50
N SER A 382 -64.76 7.29 3.91
CA SER A 382 -64.75 8.71 3.51
C SER A 382 -63.80 9.08 2.36
N PRO A 383 -64.23 9.92 1.38
CA PRO A 383 -63.37 10.50 0.35
C PRO A 383 -62.19 11.34 0.89
N VAL A 384 -62.30 11.86 2.13
CA VAL A 384 -61.23 12.62 2.80
C VAL A 384 -60.08 11.71 3.26
N ALA A 385 -60.33 10.41 3.43
CA ALA A 385 -59.28 9.44 3.76
C ALA A 385 -58.29 9.28 2.59
N TRP A 386 -58.74 9.42 1.35
CA TRP A 386 -57.91 9.30 0.15
C TRP A 386 -56.91 10.45 0.01
N THR A 387 -57.34 11.69 0.28
CA THR A 387 -56.44 12.87 0.21
C THR A 387 -55.43 12.89 1.35
N THR A 388 -55.83 12.43 2.53
CA THR A 388 -54.94 12.28 3.70
C THR A 388 -53.94 11.15 3.51
N TYR A 389 -54.36 10.04 2.89
CA TYR A 389 -53.48 8.93 2.52
C TYR A 389 -52.50 9.33 1.42
N ALA A 390 -52.97 9.99 0.34
CA ALA A 390 -52.13 10.41 -0.77
C ALA A 390 -51.03 11.41 -0.34
N SER A 391 -51.36 12.37 0.52
CA SER A 391 -50.37 13.33 1.06
C SER A 391 -49.34 12.65 1.98
N ALA A 392 -49.77 11.69 2.81
CA ALA A 392 -48.87 10.90 3.64
C ALA A 392 -47.95 10.00 2.81
N ALA A 393 -48.50 9.31 1.79
CA ALA A 393 -47.76 8.45 0.87
C ALA A 393 -46.71 9.23 0.07
N LEU A 394 -47.04 10.43 -0.43
CA LEU A 394 -46.09 11.29 -1.14
C LEU A 394 -44.95 11.78 -0.24
N THR A 395 -45.26 12.17 1.00
CA THR A 395 -44.25 12.63 1.97
C THR A 395 -43.31 11.49 2.36
N GLN A 396 -43.85 10.30 2.64
CA GLN A 396 -43.08 9.10 2.99
C GLN A 396 -42.24 8.61 1.80
N GLY A 397 -42.80 8.59 0.59
CA GLY A 397 -42.08 8.27 -0.63
C GLY A 397 -40.92 9.24 -0.91
N GLY A 398 -41.14 10.55 -0.72
CA GLY A 398 -40.09 11.56 -0.88
C GLY A 398 -38.92 11.39 0.08
N MET A 399 -39.21 11.17 1.37
CA MET A 399 -38.19 10.90 2.40
C MET A 399 -37.45 9.58 2.13
N ALA A 400 -38.17 8.51 1.79
CA ALA A 400 -37.56 7.23 1.46
C ALA A 400 -36.66 7.31 0.22
N GLY A 401 -37.07 8.07 -0.80
CA GLY A 401 -36.26 8.35 -1.99
C GLY A 401 -34.97 9.12 -1.67
N TYR A 402 -35.06 10.17 -0.84
CA TYR A 402 -33.88 10.91 -0.37
C TYR A 402 -32.94 10.00 0.44
N GLY A 403 -33.47 9.13 1.31
CA GLY A 403 -32.70 8.12 2.03
C GLY A 403 -31.98 7.12 1.11
N ALA A 404 -32.62 6.67 0.01
CA ALA A 404 -31.93 5.85 -1.00
C ALA A 404 -30.81 6.62 -1.70
N TYR A 405 -31.03 7.92 -1.98
CA TYR A 405 -30.03 8.78 -2.59
C TYR A 405 -28.79 8.92 -1.70
N THR A 406 -28.98 9.18 -0.41
CA THR A 406 -27.88 9.28 0.57
C THR A 406 -27.14 7.96 0.75
N VAL A 407 -27.85 6.83 0.82
CA VAL A 407 -27.25 5.48 0.82
C VAL A 407 -26.44 5.24 -0.46
N GLY A 408 -26.96 5.64 -1.62
CA GLY A 408 -26.27 5.55 -2.92
C GLY A 408 -24.97 6.36 -2.95
N LYS A 409 -24.99 7.60 -2.44
CA LYS A 409 -23.80 8.47 -2.33
C LYS A 409 -22.77 7.92 -1.34
N ALA A 410 -23.22 7.39 -0.21
CA ALA A 410 -22.33 6.75 0.75
C ALA A 410 -21.71 5.46 0.17
N ALA A 411 -22.50 4.66 -0.56
CA ALA A 411 -22.01 3.49 -1.27
C ALA A 411 -20.99 3.88 -2.35
N GLN A 412 -21.24 4.94 -3.12
CA GLN A 412 -20.29 5.49 -4.10
C GLN A 412 -18.94 5.82 -3.45
N LYS A 413 -18.93 6.58 -2.35
CA LYS A 413 -17.71 6.93 -1.61
C LYS A 413 -16.99 5.72 -1.00
N TYR A 414 -17.73 4.67 -0.62
CA TYR A 414 -17.11 3.44 -0.14
C TYR A 414 -16.47 2.65 -1.29
N LEU A 415 -17.18 2.53 -2.43
CA LEU A 415 -16.72 1.80 -3.60
C LEU A 415 -15.51 2.47 -4.28
N GLU A 416 -15.34 3.79 -4.10
CA GLU A 416 -14.14 4.54 -4.49
C GLU A 416 -12.83 3.99 -3.89
N LYS A 417 -12.92 3.31 -2.74
CA LYS A 417 -11.76 2.67 -2.08
C LYS A 417 -11.33 1.34 -2.72
N GLY A 418 -12.02 0.88 -3.78
CA GLY A 418 -11.66 -0.31 -4.54
C GLY A 418 -12.07 -1.65 -3.90
N CYS A 419 -11.52 -2.75 -4.45
CA CYS A 419 -11.91 -4.13 -4.15
C CYS A 419 -11.07 -4.80 -3.03
N SER A 420 -10.60 -4.04 -2.05
CA SER A 420 -9.66 -4.57 -1.05
C SER A 420 -10.30 -5.45 0.05
N TRP A 421 -11.56 -5.85 -0.07
CA TRP A 421 -12.39 -6.31 1.06
C TRP A 421 -12.95 -7.74 0.91
N GLY A 422 -12.71 -8.43 -0.21
CA GLY A 422 -13.06 -9.84 -0.42
C GLY A 422 -12.08 -10.83 0.27
N PRO A 423 -12.36 -12.15 0.22
CA PRO A 423 -11.51 -13.16 0.87
C PRO A 423 -10.07 -13.23 0.31
N LEU A 424 -9.86 -12.73 -0.90
CA LEU A 424 -8.56 -12.57 -1.53
C LEU A 424 -8.26 -11.09 -1.85
N GLY A 425 -8.95 -10.16 -1.19
CA GLY A 425 -8.70 -8.73 -1.34
C GLY A 425 -7.33 -8.35 -0.74
N PRO A 426 -6.52 -7.50 -1.40
CA PRO A 426 -5.16 -7.23 -0.94
C PRO A 426 -5.06 -6.79 0.52
N SER A 427 -5.98 -5.94 1.02
CA SER A 427 -5.95 -5.49 2.42
C SER A 427 -6.21 -6.62 3.42
N LEU A 428 -7.07 -7.59 3.09
CA LEU A 428 -7.37 -8.72 3.97
C LEU A 428 -6.23 -9.72 3.99
N VAL A 429 -5.66 -10.03 2.82
CA VAL A 429 -4.49 -10.91 2.71
C VAL A 429 -3.29 -10.28 3.43
N ILE A 430 -3.05 -8.97 3.27
CA ILE A 430 -2.04 -8.25 4.04
C ILE A 430 -2.30 -8.44 5.55
N GLN A 431 -3.52 -8.18 6.03
CA GLN A 431 -3.84 -8.31 7.45
C GLN A 431 -3.64 -9.74 7.98
N GLU A 432 -4.01 -10.76 7.21
CA GLU A 432 -3.84 -12.17 7.57
C GLU A 432 -2.37 -12.55 7.65
N ILE A 433 -1.58 -12.23 6.61
CA ILE A 433 -0.13 -12.44 6.57
C ILE A 433 0.49 -11.82 7.82
N LEU A 434 0.19 -10.54 8.04
CA LEU A 434 0.77 -9.73 9.09
C LEU A 434 0.41 -10.19 10.51
N SER A 435 -0.80 -10.72 10.73
CA SER A 435 -1.20 -11.27 12.02
C SER A 435 -0.41 -12.51 12.45
N GLN A 436 0.33 -13.11 11.52
CA GLN A 436 1.10 -14.34 11.72
C GLN A 436 2.62 -14.09 11.66
N VAL A 437 3.06 -12.83 11.53
CA VAL A 437 4.48 -12.47 11.50
C VAL A 437 5.03 -12.36 12.93
N GLU A 438 6.27 -12.83 13.13
CA GLU A 438 6.95 -12.73 14.42
C GLU A 438 7.25 -11.27 14.80
N PRO A 439 7.05 -10.86 16.08
CA PRO A 439 7.14 -9.46 16.50
C PRO A 439 8.52 -8.81 16.37
N ASP A 440 9.59 -9.59 16.29
CA ASP A 440 11.00 -9.16 16.23
C ASP A 440 11.51 -8.93 14.80
N THR A 441 10.62 -8.97 13.80
CA THR A 441 10.97 -8.81 12.39
C THR A 441 10.88 -7.36 11.94
N ILE A 442 11.67 -6.97 10.93
CA ILE A 442 11.60 -5.63 10.34
C ILE A 442 10.20 -5.40 9.73
N VAL A 443 9.58 -6.45 9.21
CA VAL A 443 8.22 -6.40 8.64
C VAL A 443 7.16 -6.09 9.69
N ALA A 444 7.23 -6.71 10.87
CA ALA A 444 6.26 -6.46 11.95
C ALA A 444 6.32 -5.01 12.47
N ARG A 445 7.52 -4.40 12.47
CA ARG A 445 7.70 -3.02 12.92
C ARG A 445 7.10 -2.00 11.96
N LEU A 446 7.37 -2.15 10.66
CA LEU A 446 6.77 -1.30 9.62
C LEU A 446 5.24 -1.36 9.64
N GLN A 447 4.67 -2.51 10.00
CA GLN A 447 3.24 -2.65 10.19
C GLN A 447 2.71 -1.83 11.38
N GLN A 448 3.43 -1.80 12.50
CA GLN A 448 2.99 -0.98 13.65
C GLN A 448 2.96 0.50 13.27
N GLU A 449 3.92 0.99 12.49
CA GLU A 449 3.93 2.35 11.94
C GLU A 449 2.74 2.58 10.99
N LEU A 450 2.46 1.62 10.10
CA LEU A 450 1.31 1.61 9.19
C LEU A 450 -0.05 1.67 9.91
N LEU A 451 -0.17 0.99 11.06
CA LEU A 451 -1.39 0.94 11.86
C LEU A 451 -1.56 2.17 12.76
N ALA A 452 -0.47 2.77 13.23
CA ALA A 452 -0.49 4.00 14.03
C ALA A 452 -0.93 5.25 13.23
N LEU A 453 -0.87 5.18 11.89
CA LEU A 453 -1.26 6.26 10.97
C LEU A 453 -2.73 6.18 10.49
N ARG A 454 -3.50 5.20 10.97
CA ARG A 454 -4.95 5.08 10.71
C ARG A 454 -5.76 5.59 11.89
#